data_AF-A0A2S9FM71-F1
#
_entry.id   AF-A0A2S9FM71-F1
#
_cell.length_a   1.000
_cell.length_b   1.000
_cell.length_c   1.000
_cell.angle_alpha   90.00
_cell.angle_beta   90.00
_cell.angle_gamma   90.00
#
_symmetry.space_group_name_H-M   'P 1'
#
loop_
_entity.id
_entity.type
_entity.pdbx_description
1 polymer ?
#
loop_
_entity_poly.entity_id
_entity_poly.type
_entity_poly.pdbx_seq_one_letter_code
_entity_poly.pdbx_strand_id
1 'polypeptide(L)'
;KQTLDDCGLAGAVKTSGSRGVHIFVPIDHSAPVDDVAAATRALAARTEALDPSVATTAFIVEDRAGKVFVDATRAGGATVAAAYSPRMRPGTPVSFPVAWSDLDRVQPSDFTVHTAVDALAGRDPWAEAMPAPQQLPADLIEHGR
;
A
#
# COMPACT_ATOMS: atom_id res chain seq x y z
N LYS A 1 5.16 -2.94 -6.69
CA LYS A 1 6.19 -3.91 -6.22
C LYS A 1 7.57 -3.55 -6.79
N GLN A 2 7.72 -3.49 -8.11
CA GLN A 2 9.00 -3.17 -8.76
C GLN A 2 9.70 -1.93 -8.19
N THR A 3 9.00 -0.80 -8.02
CA THR A 3 9.61 0.40 -7.41
C THR A 3 10.20 0.16 -6.01
N LEU A 4 9.57 -0.69 -5.19
CA LEU A 4 10.12 -1.05 -3.88
C LEU A 4 11.36 -1.92 -4.05
N ASP A 5 11.29 -2.94 -4.90
CA ASP A 5 12.41 -3.84 -5.20
C ASP A 5 13.63 -3.05 -5.70
N ASP A 6 13.43 -2.09 -6.62
CA ASP A 6 14.47 -1.23 -7.18
C ASP A 6 15.11 -0.30 -6.12
N CYS A 7 14.39 -0.01 -5.04
CA CYS A 7 14.89 0.77 -3.90
C CYS A 7 15.46 -0.14 -2.79
N GLY A 8 15.51 -1.46 -2.98
CA GLY A 8 15.94 -2.41 -1.95
C GLY A 8 14.97 -2.51 -0.75
N LEU A 9 13.70 -2.15 -0.96
CA LEU A 9 12.65 -2.20 0.06
C LEU A 9 11.69 -3.35 -0.20
N ALA A 10 11.25 -3.99 0.87
CA ALA A 10 10.16 -4.95 0.89
C ALA A 10 8.92 -4.35 1.57
N GLY A 11 7.74 -4.81 1.18
CA GLY A 11 6.49 -4.41 1.83
C GLY A 11 5.43 -5.50 1.77
N ALA A 12 4.49 -5.45 2.71
CA ALA A 12 3.29 -6.27 2.72
C ALA A 12 2.13 -5.52 2.08
N VAL A 13 1.22 -6.23 1.42
CA VAL A 13 0.07 -5.63 0.73
C VAL A 13 -1.24 -6.17 1.30
N LYS A 14 -2.25 -5.31 1.32
CA LYS A 14 -3.62 -5.68 1.67
C LYS A 14 -4.61 -4.95 0.78
N THR A 15 -5.76 -5.58 0.54
CA THR A 15 -6.90 -4.88 -0.05
C THR A 15 -7.35 -3.78 0.90
N SER A 16 -7.83 -2.66 0.36
CA SER A 16 -8.42 -1.61 1.19
C SER A 16 -9.79 -2.02 1.75
N GLY A 17 -10.48 -3.00 1.16
CA GLY A 17 -11.92 -3.21 1.33
C GLY A 17 -12.77 -2.19 0.55
N SER A 18 -12.19 -1.51 -0.45
CA SER A 18 -12.91 -0.62 -1.38
C SER A 18 -12.49 -0.87 -2.83
N ARG A 19 -11.69 0.00 -3.46
CA ARG A 19 -11.27 -0.14 -4.87
C ARG A 19 -9.75 -0.20 -5.07
N GLY A 20 -8.98 0.01 -4.01
CA GLY A 20 -7.51 0.02 -4.08
C GLY A 20 -6.87 -0.93 -3.08
N VAL A 21 -5.55 -0.87 -3.01
CA VAL A 21 -4.70 -1.61 -2.09
C VAL A 21 -3.93 -0.66 -1.19
N HIS A 22 -3.52 -1.14 -0.02
CA HIS A 22 -2.54 -0.45 0.82
C HIS A 22 -1.27 -1.30 0.90
N ILE A 23 -0.12 -0.65 0.81
CA ILE A 23 1.20 -1.27 0.92
C ILE A 23 1.86 -0.73 2.17
N PHE A 24 2.35 -1.63 3.02
CA PHE A 24 3.04 -1.31 4.27
C PHE A 24 4.50 -1.67 4.13
N VAL A 25 5.37 -0.70 4.36
CA VAL A 25 6.83 -0.85 4.40
C VAL A 25 7.26 -0.52 5.83
N PRO A 26 7.50 -1.53 6.68
CA PRO A 26 8.06 -1.33 8.01
C PRO A 26 9.43 -0.67 7.91
N ILE A 27 9.59 0.44 8.62
CA ILE A 27 10.85 1.17 8.73
C ILE A 27 11.38 1.08 10.15
N ASP A 28 12.70 1.20 10.31
CA ASP A 28 13.28 1.42 11.62
C ASP A 28 12.99 2.84 12.12
N HIS A 29 13.34 3.12 13.37
CA HIS A 29 13.10 4.42 14.00
C HIS A 29 14.18 5.46 13.67
N SER A 30 14.99 5.25 12.62
CA SER A 30 16.11 6.16 12.32
C SER A 30 15.68 7.40 11.55
N ALA A 31 14.56 7.34 10.82
CA ALA A 31 14.09 8.42 9.95
C ALA A 31 13.06 9.32 10.66
N PRO A 32 13.24 10.65 10.66
CA PRO A 32 12.20 11.58 11.09
C PRO A 32 11.01 11.54 10.12
N VAL A 33 9.84 11.96 10.60
CA VAL A 33 8.58 11.91 9.83
C VAL A 33 8.66 12.61 8.47
N ASP A 34 9.43 13.69 8.36
CA ASP A 34 9.61 14.44 7.12
C ASP A 34 10.40 13.64 6.08
N ASP A 35 11.40 12.86 6.51
CA ASP A 35 12.16 11.97 5.63
C ASP A 35 11.30 10.79 5.18
N VAL A 36 10.41 10.28 6.04
CA VAL A 36 9.41 9.28 5.65
C VAL A 36 8.45 9.84 4.59
N ALA A 37 7.98 11.07 4.79
CA ALA A 37 7.12 11.75 3.82
C ALA A 37 7.83 11.98 2.47
N ALA A 38 9.09 12.40 2.50
CA ALA A 38 9.93 12.51 1.31
C ALA A 38 10.05 11.16 0.59
N ALA A 39 10.43 10.09 1.30
CA ALA A 39 10.54 8.75 0.71
C ALA A 39 9.22 8.28 0.07
N THR A 40 8.07 8.53 0.71
CA THR A 40 6.77 8.17 0.11
C THR A 40 6.45 8.97 -1.16
N ARG A 41 6.81 10.26 -1.23
CA ARG A 41 6.69 11.07 -2.45
C ARG A 41 7.57 10.52 -3.57
N ALA A 42 8.81 10.17 -3.25
CA ALA A 42 9.74 9.57 -4.20
C ALA A 42 9.23 8.23 -4.75
N LEU A 43 8.72 7.35 -3.88
CA LEU A 43 8.13 6.08 -4.30
C LEU A 43 6.93 6.29 -5.23
N ALA A 44 6.07 7.27 -4.93
CA ALA A 44 4.93 7.58 -5.78
C ALA A 44 5.35 8.10 -7.16
N ALA A 45 6.30 9.05 -7.21
CA ALA A 45 6.84 9.59 -8.46
C ALA A 45 7.55 8.53 -9.30
N ARG A 46 8.39 7.69 -8.68
CA ARG A 46 9.05 6.56 -9.35
C ARG A 46 8.04 5.53 -9.87
N THR A 47 6.94 5.29 -9.14
CA THR A 47 5.87 4.39 -9.60
C THR A 47 5.15 4.96 -10.83
N GLU A 48 4.82 6.26 -10.84
CA GLU A 48 4.24 6.92 -12.03
C GLU A 48 5.22 6.90 -13.21
N ALA A 49 6.52 7.06 -12.97
CA ALA A 49 7.53 7.02 -14.03
C ALA A 49 7.71 5.63 -14.66
N LEU A 50 7.46 4.54 -13.92
CA LEU A 50 7.51 3.18 -14.47
C LEU A 50 6.42 2.94 -15.51
N ASP A 51 5.20 3.42 -15.25
CA ASP A 51 4.10 3.35 -16.21
C ASP A 51 3.12 4.54 -16.05
N PRO A 52 3.36 5.65 -16.77
CA PRO A 52 2.53 6.85 -16.67
C PRO A 52 1.16 6.68 -17.35
N SER A 53 0.92 5.57 -18.05
CA SER A 53 -0.37 5.23 -18.64
C SER A 53 -1.32 4.59 -17.62
N VAL A 54 -0.79 3.99 -16.56
CA VAL A 54 -1.55 3.28 -15.52
C VAL A 54 -1.58 4.03 -14.19
N ALA A 55 -0.47 4.66 -13.79
CA ALA A 55 -0.33 5.31 -12.50
C ALA A 55 -0.22 6.84 -12.60
N THR A 56 -0.56 7.53 -11.51
CA THR A 56 -0.36 8.98 -11.41
C THR A 56 -0.20 9.49 -9.99
N THR A 57 0.50 10.61 -9.83
CA THR A 57 0.58 11.41 -8.60
C THR A 57 -0.35 12.63 -8.61
N ALA A 58 -1.19 12.79 -9.65
CA ALA A 58 -2.16 13.88 -9.74
C ALA A 58 -3.20 13.81 -8.60
N PHE A 59 -3.19 14.82 -7.74
CA PHE A 59 -4.08 14.88 -6.58
C PHE A 59 -5.55 15.11 -6.99
N ILE A 60 -5.79 15.95 -7.99
CA ILE A 60 -7.13 16.28 -8.50
C ILE A 60 -7.67 15.07 -9.28
N VAL A 61 -8.92 14.66 -9.03
CA VAL A 61 -9.49 13.42 -9.58
C VAL A 61 -9.64 13.49 -11.09
N GLU A 62 -10.06 14.65 -11.61
CA GLU A 62 -10.23 14.94 -13.03
C GLU A 62 -8.91 14.77 -13.80
N ASP A 63 -7.81 15.23 -13.22
CA ASP A 63 -6.46 15.17 -13.81
C ASP A 63 -5.90 13.75 -13.85
N ARG A 64 -6.49 12.80 -13.11
CA ARG A 64 -6.04 11.40 -13.13
C ARG A 64 -6.38 10.71 -14.44
N ALA A 65 -7.36 11.20 -15.19
CA ALA A 65 -7.77 10.63 -16.49
C ALA A 65 -7.98 9.10 -16.46
N GLY A 66 -8.56 8.58 -15.36
CA GLY A 66 -8.82 7.14 -15.18
C GLY A 66 -7.64 6.33 -14.63
N LYS A 67 -6.47 6.94 -14.40
CA LYS A 67 -5.27 6.29 -13.84
C LYS A 67 -5.39 6.05 -12.34
N VAL A 68 -4.59 5.11 -11.84
CA VAL A 68 -4.46 4.80 -10.41
C VAL A 68 -3.65 5.89 -9.72
N PHE A 69 -4.26 6.55 -8.73
CA PHE A 69 -3.55 7.52 -7.90
C PHE A 69 -2.66 6.82 -6.87
N VAL A 70 -1.36 7.13 -6.89
CA VAL A 70 -0.39 6.65 -5.90
C VAL A 70 -0.30 7.67 -4.77
N ASP A 71 -1.05 7.43 -3.70
CA ASP A 71 -1.26 8.39 -2.61
C ASP A 71 -0.05 8.48 -1.65
N ALA A 72 0.80 9.49 -1.84
CA ALA A 72 1.91 9.82 -0.93
C ALA A 72 1.50 10.71 0.26
N THR A 73 0.24 11.14 0.36
CA THR A 73 -0.20 12.15 1.35
C THR A 73 -0.46 11.58 2.74
N ARG A 74 -0.25 10.26 2.93
CA ARG A 74 -0.59 9.56 4.17
C ARG A 74 0.50 9.56 5.23
N ALA A 75 1.74 9.85 4.84
CA ALA A 75 2.86 9.90 5.77
C ALA A 75 2.64 11.05 6.78
N GLY A 76 2.85 10.77 8.07
CA GLY A 76 2.91 11.82 9.10
C GLY A 76 1.58 12.30 9.68
N GLY A 77 0.53 11.48 9.72
CA GLY A 77 -0.65 11.76 10.56
C GLY A 77 -2.01 11.42 9.94
N ALA A 78 -2.04 10.96 8.69
CA ALA A 78 -3.28 10.50 8.08
C ALA A 78 -3.69 9.10 8.57
N THR A 79 -4.99 8.82 8.55
CA THR A 79 -5.51 7.50 8.91
C THR A 79 -5.41 6.51 7.75
N VAL A 80 -5.17 5.24 8.09
CA VAL A 80 -5.21 4.10 7.19
C VAL A 80 -6.02 3.01 7.86
N ALA A 81 -6.96 2.38 7.13
CA ALA A 81 -7.72 1.25 7.68
C ALA A 81 -6.77 0.13 8.13
N ALA A 82 -6.97 -0.37 9.35
CA ALA A 82 -6.14 -1.45 9.90
C ALA A 82 -6.33 -2.76 9.11
N ALA A 83 -5.34 -3.64 9.16
CA ALA A 83 -5.51 -4.99 8.63
C ALA A 83 -6.68 -5.68 9.36
N TYR A 84 -7.47 -6.46 8.62
CA TYR A 84 -8.66 -7.17 9.09
C TYR A 84 -9.83 -6.29 9.57
N SER A 85 -9.73 -4.96 9.47
CA SER A 85 -10.85 -4.08 9.86
C SER A 85 -11.99 -4.12 8.82
N PRO A 86 -13.27 -4.23 9.24
CA PRO A 86 -14.41 -4.13 8.34
C PRO A 86 -14.56 -2.71 7.79
N ARG A 87 -15.16 -2.60 6.60
CA ARG A 87 -15.47 -1.33 5.93
C ARG A 87 -16.98 -1.15 5.83
N MET A 88 -17.45 0.05 6.15
CA MET A 88 -18.87 0.44 5.97
C MET A 88 -19.19 0.65 4.48
N ARG A 89 -19.39 -0.47 3.76
CA ARG A 89 -19.71 -0.58 2.33
C ARG A 89 -20.64 -1.79 2.13
N PRO A 90 -21.39 -1.86 1.01
CA PRO A 90 -22.22 -3.03 0.72
C PRO A 90 -21.43 -4.34 0.81
N GLY A 91 -21.98 -5.33 1.50
CA GLY A 91 -21.32 -6.61 1.79
C GLY A 91 -20.31 -6.58 2.95
N THR A 92 -20.10 -5.43 3.58
CA THR A 92 -19.14 -5.23 4.69
C THR A 92 -17.77 -5.88 4.41
N PRO A 93 -17.08 -5.46 3.33
CA PRO A 93 -15.77 -5.97 2.99
C PRO A 93 -14.74 -5.64 4.07
N VAL A 94 -13.68 -6.45 4.13
CA VAL A 94 -12.60 -6.37 5.11
C VAL A 94 -11.33 -5.89 4.42
N SER A 95 -10.56 -5.04 5.08
CA SER A 95 -9.21 -4.68 4.63
C SER A 95 -8.27 -5.89 4.80
N PHE A 96 -8.22 -6.76 3.81
CA PHE A 96 -7.66 -8.10 3.95
C PHE A 96 -6.23 -8.23 3.36
N PRO A 97 -5.24 -8.71 4.12
CA PRO A 97 -3.90 -9.07 3.65
C PRO A 97 -3.92 -10.07 2.51
N VAL A 98 -3.09 -9.85 1.49
CA VAL A 98 -2.97 -10.75 0.33
C VAL A 98 -1.51 -10.86 -0.09
N ALA A 99 -1.14 -11.96 -0.75
CA ALA A 99 0.19 -12.07 -1.35
C ALA A 99 0.28 -11.20 -2.61
N TRP A 100 1.49 -10.69 -2.90
CA TRP A 100 1.74 -9.94 -4.14
C TRP A 100 1.37 -10.72 -5.40
N SER A 101 1.56 -12.05 -5.39
CA SER A 101 1.23 -12.96 -6.51
C SER A 101 -0.26 -13.14 -6.76
N ASP A 102 -1.10 -12.81 -5.77
CA ASP A 102 -2.54 -13.05 -5.82
C ASP A 102 -3.33 -11.80 -6.19
N LEU A 103 -2.68 -10.64 -6.31
CA LEU A 103 -3.35 -9.34 -6.55
C LEU A 103 -4.23 -9.33 -7.80
N ASP A 104 -3.82 -10.02 -8.87
CA ASP A 104 -4.60 -10.08 -10.12
C ASP A 104 -5.78 -11.07 -10.06
N ARG A 105 -5.94 -11.77 -8.93
CA ARG A 105 -6.92 -12.86 -8.76
C ARG A 105 -7.93 -12.59 -7.65
N VAL A 106 -7.81 -11.47 -6.97
CA VAL A 106 -8.64 -11.14 -5.81
C VAL A 106 -9.39 -9.83 -6.01
N GLN A 107 -10.59 -9.78 -5.46
CA GLN A 107 -11.40 -8.58 -5.37
C GLN A 107 -11.72 -8.29 -3.90
N PRO A 108 -11.90 -7.02 -3.52
CA PRO A 108 -12.28 -6.67 -2.15
C PRO A 108 -13.58 -7.33 -1.66
N SER A 109 -14.48 -7.71 -2.57
CA SER A 109 -15.72 -8.44 -2.26
C SER A 109 -15.50 -9.90 -1.85
N ASP A 110 -14.34 -10.48 -2.14
CA ASP A 110 -14.02 -11.85 -1.76
C ASP A 110 -13.80 -11.97 -0.25
N PHE A 111 -13.41 -10.86 0.39
CA PHE A 111 -13.10 -10.77 1.81
C PHE A 111 -14.12 -9.88 2.51
N THR A 112 -15.09 -10.50 3.19
CA THR A 112 -16.13 -9.83 3.95
C THR A 112 -16.11 -10.31 5.39
N VAL A 113 -16.89 -9.67 6.27
CA VAL A 113 -17.10 -10.19 7.63
C VAL A 113 -17.65 -11.63 7.67
N HIS A 114 -18.22 -12.11 6.56
CA HIS A 114 -18.75 -13.47 6.45
C HIS A 114 -17.73 -14.47 5.88
N THR A 115 -16.73 -14.02 5.12
CA THR A 115 -15.80 -14.90 4.38
C THR A 115 -14.36 -14.79 4.83
N ALA A 116 -13.98 -13.69 5.51
CA ALA A 116 -12.58 -13.40 5.83
C ALA A 116 -11.96 -14.43 6.78
N VAL A 117 -12.72 -14.95 7.76
CA VAL A 117 -12.22 -15.96 8.70
C VAL A 117 -11.90 -17.27 7.98
N ASP A 118 -12.78 -17.72 7.08
CA ASP A 118 -12.55 -18.92 6.29
C ASP A 118 -11.36 -18.73 5.33
N ALA A 119 -11.23 -17.54 4.74
CA ALA A 119 -10.11 -17.20 3.87
C ALA A 119 -8.74 -17.20 4.58
N LEU A 120 -8.69 -17.02 5.91
CA LEU A 120 -7.45 -17.18 6.67
C LEU A 120 -6.97 -18.63 6.68
N ALA A 121 -7.87 -19.61 6.59
CA ALA A 121 -7.55 -21.03 6.65
C ALA A 121 -6.62 -21.41 7.83
N GLY A 122 -6.80 -20.75 8.98
CA GLY A 122 -5.98 -20.95 10.18
C GLY A 122 -4.58 -20.32 10.15
N ARG A 123 -4.27 -19.49 9.15
CA ARG A 123 -2.99 -18.77 9.01
C ARG A 123 -3.10 -17.30 9.42
N ASP A 124 -1.95 -16.62 9.50
CA ASP A 124 -1.89 -15.16 9.59
C ASP A 124 -1.06 -14.60 8.43
N PRO A 125 -1.66 -14.40 7.24
CA PRO A 125 -0.95 -13.91 6.07
C PRO A 125 -0.37 -12.50 6.27
N TRP A 126 -0.90 -11.72 7.21
CA TRP A 126 -0.31 -10.41 7.53
C TRP A 126 1.05 -10.56 8.19
N ALA A 127 1.13 -11.33 9.27
CA ALA A 127 2.37 -11.55 9.99
C ALA A 127 3.41 -12.30 9.12
N GLU A 128 2.96 -13.29 8.36
CA GLU A 128 3.83 -14.09 7.48
C GLU A 128 4.43 -13.27 6.32
N ALA A 129 3.68 -12.30 5.78
CA ALA A 129 4.14 -11.45 4.68
C ALA A 129 4.86 -10.18 5.13
N MET A 130 4.77 -9.81 6.41
CA MET A 130 5.36 -8.58 6.93
C MET A 130 6.89 -8.70 6.98
N PRO A 131 7.64 -7.86 6.25
CA PRO A 131 9.09 -7.87 6.36
C PRO A 131 9.53 -7.27 7.71
N ALA A 132 10.78 -7.54 8.09
CA ALA A 132 11.40 -6.85 9.22
C ALA A 132 11.48 -5.32 8.95
N PRO A 133 11.58 -4.48 10.00
CA PRO A 133 11.88 -3.06 9.84
C PRO A 133 13.14 -2.82 9.00
N GLN A 134 13.08 -1.87 8.08
CA GLN A 134 14.15 -1.55 7.12
C GLN A 134 14.60 -0.10 7.28
N GLN A 135 15.85 0.19 6.93
CA GLN A 135 16.31 1.58 6.85
C GLN A 135 15.85 2.19 5.52
N LEU A 136 15.42 3.45 5.53
CA LEU A 136 15.11 4.16 4.30
C LEU A 136 16.41 4.52 3.55
N PRO A 137 16.52 4.21 2.24
CA PRO A 137 17.67 4.63 1.44
C PRO A 137 17.80 6.15 1.40
N ALA A 138 19.03 6.66 1.57
CA ALA A 138 19.28 8.11 1.58
C ALA A 138 18.96 8.77 0.23
N ASP A 139 19.23 8.09 -0.89
CA ASP A 139 18.90 8.56 -2.25
C ASP A 139 17.39 8.67 -2.47
N LEU A 140 16.61 7.77 -1.84
CA LEU A 140 15.16 7.79 -1.91
C LEU A 140 14.59 8.99 -1.17
N ILE A 141 15.15 9.30 0.00
CA ILE A 141 14.79 10.50 0.77
C ILE A 141 15.15 11.76 -0.02
N GLU A 142 16.36 11.84 -0.56
CA GLU A 142 16.83 13.01 -1.32
C GLU A 142 15.95 13.29 -2.55
N HIS A 143 15.64 12.25 -3.34
CA HIS A 143 14.75 12.39 -4.49
C HIS A 143 13.35 12.88 -4.11
N GLY A 144 12.95 12.58 -2.88
CA GLY A 144 11.64 12.90 -2.36
C GLY A 144 11.56 14.27 -1.71
N ARG A 145 12.64 15.02 -1.53
CA ARG A 145 12.60 16.35 -0.90
C ARG A 145 12.06 17.38 -1.88
#